data_AF-A0A8K0FWZ9-F1
#
_entry.id   AF-A0A8K0FWZ9-F1
#
_cell.length_a   1.000
_cell.length_b   1.000
_cell.length_c   1.000
_cell.angle_alpha   90.00
_cell.angle_beta   90.00
_cell.angle_gamma   90.00
#
_symmetry.space_group_name_H-M   'P 1'
#
loop_
_entity.id
_entity.type
_entity.pdbx_description
1 polymer ?
#
loop_
_entity_poly.entity_id
_entity_poly.type
_entity_poly.pdbx_seq_one_letter_code
_entity_poly.pdbx_strand_id
1 'polypeptide(L)'
;MSAGLDAFVNLEGTLKGFDQTINIILDESHERVYSTTSGVEQVMLGLHIIRGDNVAIIGLIDEELDNRLNLSNIKAEPLNSVVH
;
A
#
# COMPACT_ATOMS: atom_id res chain seq x y z
N MET A 1 8.36 -5.89 -11.40
CA MET A 1 7.39 -5.54 -12.45
C MET A 1 7.12 -4.06 -12.29
N SER A 2 7.32 -3.24 -13.32
CA SER A 2 6.88 -1.84 -13.24
C SER A 2 5.35 -1.83 -13.32
N ALA A 3 4.68 -1.25 -12.33
CA ALA A 3 3.29 -0.85 -12.49
C ALA A 3 3.18 -0.05 -13.81
N GLY A 4 2.31 -0.48 -14.73
CA GLY A 4 1.98 0.33 -15.90
C GLY A 4 1.39 1.67 -15.44
N LEU A 5 1.27 2.64 -16.35
CA LEU A 5 0.60 3.93 -16.07
C LEU A 5 -0.82 3.76 -15.47
N ASP A 6 -1.43 2.58 -15.63
CA ASP A 6 -2.79 2.25 -15.22
C ASP A 6 -2.86 1.50 -13.86
N ALA A 7 -1.79 1.51 -13.07
CA ALA A 7 -1.75 0.86 -11.77
C ALA A 7 -1.15 1.76 -10.67
N PHE A 8 -1.62 1.56 -9.44
CA PHE A 8 -1.07 2.21 -8.25
C PHE A 8 -0.84 1.22 -7.12
N VAL A 9 0.07 1.58 -6.21
CA VAL A 9 0.51 0.73 -5.10
C VAL A 9 0.05 1.31 -3.78
N ASN A 10 -0.52 0.45 -2.93
CA ASN A 10 -0.71 0.73 -1.52
C ASN A 10 0.21 -0.19 -0.69
N LEU A 11 0.96 0.35 0.26
CA LEU A 11 1.73 -0.46 1.21
C LEU A 11 0.91 -0.73 2.46
N GLU A 12 0.88 -2.00 2.85
CA GLU A 12 0.23 -2.47 4.07
C GLU A 12 1.24 -3.26 4.90
N GLY A 13 1.04 -3.29 6.20
CA GLY A 13 1.90 -4.03 7.13
C GLY A 13 1.64 -3.62 8.57
N THR A 14 2.35 -4.26 9.50
CA THR A 14 2.28 -3.92 10.91
C THR A 14 3.23 -2.76 11.20
N LEU A 15 2.69 -1.60 11.59
CA LEU A 15 3.49 -0.46 12.05
C LEU A 15 4.24 -0.83 13.34
N LYS A 16 5.57 -0.95 13.26
CA LYS A 16 6.43 -1.24 14.42
C LYS A 16 7.01 0.00 15.07
N GLY A 17 7.16 1.09 14.31
CA GLY A 17 7.71 2.33 14.83
C GLY A 17 7.68 3.45 13.81
N PHE A 18 7.75 4.67 14.32
CA PHE A 18 7.90 5.89 13.55
C PHE A 18 8.73 6.92 14.32
N ASP A 19 9.24 7.94 13.64
CA ASP A 19 9.94 9.08 14.24
C ASP A 19 9.22 10.41 14.01
N GLN A 20 9.77 11.52 14.55
CA GLN A 20 9.18 12.86 14.40
C GLN A 20 9.14 13.39 12.96
N THR A 21 9.84 12.74 12.02
CA THR A 21 9.82 13.07 10.58
C THR A 21 8.95 12.11 9.79
N ILE A 22 8.21 11.21 10.46
CA ILE A 22 7.32 10.22 9.86
C ILE A 22 8.10 9.20 9.01
N ASN A 23 9.37 8.94 9.31
CA ASN A 23 9.98 7.70 8.82
C ASN A 23 9.29 6.53 9.50
N ILE A 24 8.90 5.51 8.74
CA ILE A 24 8.06 4.40 9.22
C ILE A 24 8.81 3.09 9.06
N ILE A 25 8.71 2.25 10.09
CA ILE A 25 9.10 0.83 10.04
C ILE A 25 7.83 -0.01 9.97
N LEU A 26 7.61 -0.70 8.85
CA LEU A 26 6.57 -1.70 8.67
C LEU A 26 7.18 -3.10 8.72
N ASP A 27 6.54 -4.00 9.45
CA ASP A 27 6.86 -5.43 9.45
C ASP A 27 5.74 -6.21 8.75
N GLU A 28 6.07 -7.42 8.29
CA GLU A 28 5.15 -8.29 7.52
C GLU A 28 4.47 -7.54 6.36
N SER A 29 5.19 -6.60 5.75
CA SER A 29 4.60 -5.70 4.75
C SER A 29 4.41 -6.36 3.39
N HIS A 30 3.38 -5.88 2.67
CA HIS A 30 3.10 -6.21 1.29
C HIS A 30 2.59 -4.99 0.52
N GLU A 31 2.84 -4.99 -0.79
CA GLU A 31 2.22 -4.05 -1.72
C GLU A 31 0.92 -4.64 -2.24
N ARG A 32 -0.16 -3.86 -2.22
CA ARG A 32 -1.35 -4.11 -3.04
C ARG A 32 -1.27 -3.29 -4.31
N VAL A 33 -1.15 -3.99 -5.43
CA VAL A 33 -1.11 -3.39 -6.77
C VAL A 33 -2.52 -3.41 -7.34
N TYR A 34 -3.13 -2.23 -7.44
CA TYR A 34 -4.45 -2.04 -8.01
C TYR A 34 -4.34 -1.68 -9.49
N SER A 35 -5.26 -2.18 -10.31
CA SER A 35 -5.35 -1.84 -11.73
C SER A 35 -6.80 -1.76 -12.19
N THR A 36 -7.01 -1.22 -13.38
CA THR A 36 -8.34 -1.15 -14.02
C THR A 36 -8.72 -2.42 -14.77
N THR A 37 -7.75 -3.29 -15.08
CA THR A 37 -7.94 -4.45 -15.96
C THR A 37 -8.00 -5.76 -15.19
N SER A 38 -7.17 -5.91 -14.17
CA SER A 38 -7.02 -7.12 -13.35
C SER A 38 -7.34 -6.86 -11.88
N GLY A 39 -7.65 -7.95 -11.16
CA GLY A 39 -7.79 -7.92 -9.71
C GLY A 39 -6.51 -7.47 -8.99
N VAL A 40 -6.63 -7.15 -7.71
CA VAL A 40 -5.49 -6.72 -6.90
C VAL A 40 -4.46 -7.83 -6.77
N GLU A 41 -3.21 -7.49 -7.05
CA GLU A 41 -2.05 -8.36 -6.80
C GLU A 41 -1.38 -7.98 -5.49
N GLN A 42 -0.85 -8.98 -4.76
CA GLN A 42 -0.13 -8.78 -3.52
C GLN A 42 1.34 -9.18 -3.68
N VAL A 43 2.25 -8.27 -3.35
CA VAL A 43 3.70 -8.51 -3.41
C VAL A 43 4.28 -8.41 -2.00
N MET A 44 4.75 -9.55 -1.46
CA MET A 44 5.36 -9.60 -0.13
C MET A 44 6.72 -8.90 -0.10
N LEU A 45 6.93 -8.05 0.91
CA LEU A 45 8.19 -7.33 1.16
C LEU A 45 8.86 -7.74 2.48
N GLY A 46 8.07 -8.00 3.53
CA GLY A 46 8.59 -8.30 4.88
C GLY A 46 8.88 -7.02 5.68
N LEU A 47 10.08 -6.90 6.25
CA LEU A 47 10.48 -5.68 6.97
C LEU A 47 10.85 -4.57 5.99
N HIS A 48 10.16 -3.43 6.06
CA HIS A 48 10.35 -2.30 5.14
C HIS A 48 10.42 -0.96 5.90
N ILE A 49 11.33 -0.07 5.45
CA ILE A 49 11.47 1.29 6.00
C ILE A 49 11.06 2.30 4.94
N ILE A 50 10.07 3.14 5.26
CA ILE A 50 9.56 4.19 4.39
C ILE A 50 10.08 5.53 4.89
N ARG A 51 10.64 6.35 3.99
CA ARG A 51 11.03 7.73 4.32
C ARG A 51 9.81 8.63 4.45
N GLY A 52 9.76 9.45 5.48
CA GLY A 52 8.60 10.27 5.80
C GLY A 52 8.20 11.28 4.72
N ASP A 53 9.16 11.81 3.97
CA ASP A 53 8.88 12.71 2.84
C ASP A 53 8.05 12.04 1.72
N ASN A 54 8.03 10.71 1.68
CA ASN A 54 7.26 9.92 0.71
C ASN A 54 5.90 9.43 1.28
N VAL A 55 5.57 9.78 2.53
CA VAL A 55 4.31 9.37 3.18
C VAL A 55 3.25 10.44 2.94
N ALA A 56 2.19 10.09 2.23
CA ALA A 56 1.03 10.96 2.05
C ALA A 56 0.01 10.80 3.20
N ILE A 57 -0.41 9.56 3.48
CA ILE A 57 -1.45 9.22 4.46
C ILE A 57 -1.09 7.87 5.11
N ILE A 58 -1.42 7.71 6.40
CA ILE A 58 -1.40 6.42 7.10
C ILE A 58 -2.82 6.16 7.59
N GLY A 59 -3.43 5.05 7.17
CA GLY A 59 -4.77 4.64 7.60
C GLY A 59 -4.71 3.33 8.39
N LEU A 60 -5.38 3.29 9.55
CA LEU A 60 -5.57 2.04 10.28
C LEU A 60 -6.62 1.19 9.54
N ILE A 61 -6.34 -0.10 9.40
CA ILE A 61 -7.20 -1.07 8.73
C ILE A 61 -7.89 -1.94 9.79
N ASP A 62 -9.18 -2.19 9.61
CA ASP A 62 -9.89 -3.25 10.33
C ASP A 62 -9.59 -4.59 9.66
N GLU A 63 -8.77 -5.42 10.31
CA GLU A 63 -8.32 -6.70 9.77
C GLU A 63 -9.47 -7.68 9.47
N GLU A 64 -10.55 -7.67 10.28
CA GLU A 64 -11.67 -8.58 10.06
C GLU A 64 -12.45 -8.17 8.81
N LEU A 65 -12.67 -6.88 8.62
CA LEU A 65 -13.33 -6.35 7.42
C LEU A 65 -12.48 -6.59 6.17
N ASP A 66 -11.17 -6.33 6.26
CA ASP A 66 -10.25 -6.43 5.15
C ASP A 66 -10.07 -7.89 4.67
N ASN A 67 -10.00 -8.85 5.59
CA ASN A 67 -9.94 -10.28 5.27
C ASN A 67 -11.18 -10.82 4.54
N ARG A 68 -12.30 -10.10 4.58
CA ARG A 68 -13.55 -10.47 3.88
C ARG A 68 -13.59 -9.94 2.44
N LEU A 69 -12.64 -9.10 2.04
CA LEU A 69 -12.60 -8.52 0.70
C LEU A 69 -12.17 -9.57 -0.34
N ASN A 70 -12.87 -9.61 -1.47
CA ASN A 70 -12.44 -10.39 -2.62
C ASN A 70 -11.50 -9.57 -3.51
N LEU A 71 -10.24 -9.47 -3.09
CA LEU A 71 -9.19 -8.69 -3.76
C LEU A 71 -9.04 -9.04 -5.25
N SER A 72 -9.20 -10.31 -5.63
CA SER A 72 -9.10 -10.78 -7.01
C SER A 72 -10.15 -10.18 -7.97
N ASN A 73 -11.22 -9.60 -7.42
CA ASN A 73 -12.28 -8.95 -8.19
C ASN A 73 -12.33 -7.42 -7.99
N ILE A 74 -11.44 -6.85 -7.17
CA ILE A 74 -11.37 -5.41 -6.96
C ILE A 74 -10.51 -4.78 -8.06
N LYS A 75 -11.03 -3.71 -8.66
CA LYS A 75 -10.38 -2.90 -9.70
C LYS A 75 -10.49 -1.44 -9.33
N ALA A 76 -9.46 -0.66 -9.61
CA ALA A 76 -9.45 0.75 -9.29
C ALA A 76 -8.57 1.54 -10.27
N GLU A 77 -8.95 2.80 -10.48
CA GLU A 77 -8.15 3.78 -11.23
C GLU A 77 -6.91 4.20 -10.42
N PRO A 78 -5.79 4.54 -11.09
CA PRO A 78 -4.61 5.09 -10.44
C PRO A 78 -4.90 6.28 -9.53
N LEU A 79 -4.25 6.31 -8.37
CA LEU A 79 -4.19 7.51 -7.55
C LEU A 79 -3.20 8.51 -8.16
N ASN A 80 -3.56 9.79 -8.14
CA ASN A 80 -2.66 10.86 -8.57
C ASN A 80 -1.47 10.98 -7.60
N SER A 81 -0.30 11.29 -8.16
CA SER A 81 0.86 11.69 -7.36
C SER A 81 0.58 13.00 -6.61
N VAL A 82 1.22 13.17 -5.45
CA VAL A 82 1.22 14.45 -4.72
C VAL A 82 1.98 15.49 -5.55
N VAL A 83 1.35 16.66 -5.75
CA VAL A 83 1.97 17.83 -6.40
C VAL A 83 2.26 18.86 -5.32
N HIS A 84 3.50 19.37 -5.28
CA HIS A 84 3.95 20.39 -4.33
C HIS A 84 3.80 21.80 -4.89
#